data_AF-A0AAD4V7Z7-F1
#
_entry.id   AF-A0AAD4V7Z7-F1
#
_cell.length_a   1.000
_cell.length_b   1.000
_cell.length_c   1.000
_cell.angle_alpha   90.00
_cell.angle_beta   90.00
_cell.angle_gamma   90.00
#
_symmetry.space_group_name_H-M   'P 1'
#
loop_
_entity.id
_entity.type
_entity.pdbx_description
1 polymer ?
#
loop_
_entity_poly.entity_id
_entity_poly.type
_entity_poly.pdbx_seq_one_letter_code
_entity_poly.pdbx_strand_id
1 'polypeptide(L)'
;MYCCRQEFKNGLQSKPKLSTAASNSLSTSPPTAMAPKPIASPVAVTWYPTLAVVMLAIGLIFTASFFIYEATISRKSRSLAKELITGTVASVFLGFGSLFLLLASGVYV
;
A
#
# COMPACT_ATOMS: atom_id res chain seq x y z
N MET A 1 -0.45 13.38 4.93
CA MET A 1 -1.52 13.40 3.90
C MET A 1 -2.93 13.06 4.42
N TYR A 2 -3.23 13.17 5.73
CA TYR A 2 -4.61 13.00 6.23
C TYR A 2 -5.53 14.23 5.99
N CYS A 3 -5.01 15.31 5.40
CA CYS A 3 -5.72 16.59 5.29
C CYS A 3 -6.96 16.55 4.38
N CYS A 4 -6.97 15.74 3.31
CA CYS A 4 -8.10 15.71 2.38
C CYS A 4 -9.33 14.92 2.90
N ARG A 5 -9.20 14.19 4.03
CA ARG A 5 -10.33 13.44 4.65
C ARG A 5 -11.15 14.26 5.66
N GLN A 6 -10.64 15.39 6.16
CA GLN A 6 -11.38 16.23 7.12
C GLN A 6 -12.38 17.17 6.44
N GLU A 7 -12.12 17.59 5.20
CA GLU A 7 -12.99 18.55 4.50
C GLU A 7 -14.39 17.99 4.21
N PHE A 8 -14.51 16.66 4.06
CA PHE A 8 -15.80 16.00 3.80
C PHE A 8 -16.77 16.08 5.00
N LYS A 9 -16.29 16.28 6.23
CA LYS A 9 -17.16 16.45 7.41
C LYS A 9 -17.77 17.85 7.51
N ASN A 10 -17.18 18.84 6.83
CA ASN A 10 -17.68 20.22 6.78
C ASN A 10 -18.72 20.45 5.65
N GLY A 11 -18.92 19.47 4.76
CA GLY A 11 -19.81 19.58 3.59
C GLY A 11 -21.30 19.33 3.86
N LEU A 12 -21.74 19.10 5.11
CA LEU A 12 -23.13 18.73 5.41
C LEU A 12 -23.99 19.83 6.04
N GLN A 13 -23.50 21.07 6.21
CA GLN A 13 -24.25 22.14 6.90
C GLN A 13 -24.16 23.48 6.19
N SER A 14 -24.60 23.59 4.93
CA SER A 14 -25.09 24.85 4.35
C SER A 14 -25.73 24.61 2.97
N LYS A 15 -27.06 24.41 2.93
CA LYS A 15 -27.87 24.70 1.74
C LYS A 15 -27.64 26.16 1.33
N PRO A 16 -27.59 26.46 0.02
CA PRO A 16 -28.72 27.21 -0.50
C PRO A 16 -29.28 26.70 -1.84
N LYS A 17 -30.56 27.01 -1.96
CA LYS A 17 -31.53 26.95 -3.05
C LYS A 17 -30.98 27.33 -4.45
N LEU A 18 -31.53 26.64 -5.46
CA LEU A 18 -32.00 27.20 -6.75
C LEU A 18 -31.00 27.41 -7.91
N SER A 19 -31.07 26.55 -8.93
CA SER A 19 -31.49 26.99 -10.28
C SER A 19 -31.83 25.80 -11.20
N THR A 20 -32.95 25.98 -11.87
CA THR A 20 -33.59 25.15 -12.89
C THR A 20 -32.91 25.34 -14.27
N ALA A 21 -33.15 24.37 -15.17
CA ALA A 21 -33.17 24.46 -16.64
C ALA A 21 -31.93 24.02 -17.46
N ALA A 22 -32.10 22.85 -18.10
CA ALA A 22 -32.01 22.56 -19.54
C ALA A 22 -30.79 23.02 -20.38
N SER A 23 -30.20 22.06 -21.11
CA SER A 23 -29.93 22.13 -22.57
C SER A 23 -29.40 20.78 -23.09
N ASN A 24 -30.20 20.10 -23.92
CA ASN A 24 -29.78 18.96 -24.74
C ASN A 24 -29.37 19.46 -26.13
N SER A 25 -28.19 19.06 -26.61
CA SER A 25 -27.84 19.01 -28.05
C SER A 25 -26.61 18.09 -28.21
N LEU A 26 -26.82 16.81 -28.56
CA LEU A 26 -26.82 16.29 -29.93
C LEU A 26 -25.54 16.62 -30.72
N SER A 27 -24.62 15.65 -30.83
CA SER A 27 -23.99 15.27 -32.11
C SER A 27 -23.03 14.07 -31.94
N THR A 28 -23.41 12.98 -32.60
CA THR A 28 -22.52 12.12 -33.42
C THR A 28 -21.50 11.20 -32.71
N SER A 29 -21.74 9.89 -32.76
CA SER A 29 -20.74 8.80 -32.71
C SER A 29 -20.52 8.22 -34.13
N PRO A 30 -19.49 7.41 -34.49
CA PRO A 30 -18.31 6.85 -33.77
C PRO A 30 -16.98 7.04 -34.62
N PRO A 31 -15.78 6.44 -34.38
CA PRO A 31 -15.49 5.07 -33.94
C PRO A 31 -15.06 5.02 -32.48
N THR A 32 -15.40 3.89 -31.85
CA THR A 32 -14.81 3.29 -30.65
C THR A 32 -13.40 3.76 -30.27
N ALA A 33 -13.28 4.96 -29.69
CA ALA A 33 -12.28 5.18 -28.67
C ALA A 33 -12.76 4.36 -27.48
N MET A 34 -12.19 3.16 -27.31
CA MET A 34 -12.37 2.34 -26.13
C MET A 34 -12.13 3.26 -24.92
N ALA A 35 -13.22 3.72 -24.29
CA ALA A 35 -13.14 4.49 -23.06
C ALA A 35 -12.22 3.68 -22.15
N PRO A 36 -11.07 4.26 -21.70
CA PRO A 36 -10.18 3.55 -20.82
C PRO A 36 -11.02 3.04 -19.67
N LYS A 37 -11.10 1.70 -19.51
CA LYS A 37 -11.77 1.12 -18.35
C LYS A 37 -11.21 1.88 -17.15
N PRO A 38 -12.07 2.47 -16.28
CA PRO A 38 -11.57 3.12 -15.08
C PRO A 38 -10.63 2.12 -14.42
N ILE A 39 -9.35 2.48 -14.35
CA ILE A 39 -8.35 1.66 -13.68
C ILE A 39 -8.67 1.82 -12.21
N ALA A 40 -9.63 1.04 -11.73
CA ALA A 40 -9.87 0.86 -10.32
C ALA A 40 -8.59 0.23 -9.78
N SER A 41 -7.87 0.98 -8.94
CA SER A 41 -6.65 0.51 -8.30
C SER A 41 -6.92 -0.87 -7.69
N PRO A 42 -6.13 -1.91 -8.05
CA PRO A 42 -6.38 -3.31 -7.66
C PRO A 42 -6.27 -3.55 -6.15
N VAL A 43 -5.89 -2.54 -5.37
CA VAL A 43 -5.83 -2.56 -3.91
C VAL A 43 -6.42 -1.28 -3.35
N ALA A 44 -7.33 -1.42 -2.39
CA ALA A 44 -7.94 -0.30 -1.68
C ALA A 44 -6.95 0.31 -0.67
N VAL A 45 -6.88 1.65 -0.68
CA VAL A 45 -5.89 2.47 0.05
C VAL A 45 -5.91 2.26 1.56
N THR A 46 -7.01 1.73 2.08
CA THR A 46 -7.21 1.45 3.52
C THR A 46 -6.35 0.31 4.04
N TRP A 47 -5.93 -0.63 3.18
CA TRP A 47 -5.20 -1.84 3.59
C TRP A 47 -3.69 -1.67 3.56
N TYR A 48 -3.15 -0.66 2.88
CA TYR A 48 -1.70 -0.38 2.83
C TYR A 48 -1.03 -0.36 4.21
N PRO A 49 -1.50 0.40 5.21
CA PRO A 49 -0.83 0.46 6.52
C PRO A 49 -0.86 -0.87 7.28
N THR A 50 -1.99 -1.61 7.25
CA THR A 50 -2.09 -2.90 7.92
C THR A 50 -1.16 -3.93 7.29
N LEU A 51 -1.12 -3.99 5.95
CA LEU A 51 -0.23 -4.89 5.22
C LEU A 51 1.25 -4.54 5.45
N ALA A 52 1.59 -3.24 5.50
CA ALA A 52 2.94 -2.77 5.83
C ALA A 52 3.39 -3.28 7.21
N VAL A 53 2.57 -3.06 8.24
CA VAL A 53 2.88 -3.44 9.62
C VAL A 53 3.01 -4.96 9.77
N VAL A 54 2.12 -5.74 9.16
CA VAL A 54 2.17 -7.22 9.22
C VAL A 54 3.44 -7.76 8.56
N MET A 55 3.77 -7.29 7.35
CA MET A 55 4.98 -7.74 6.64
C MET A 55 6.26 -7.31 7.38
N LEU A 56 6.30 -6.08 7.93
CA LEU A 56 7.44 -5.62 8.74
C LEU A 56 7.60 -6.41 10.03
N ALA A 57 6.52 -6.67 10.76
CA ALA A 57 6.58 -7.42 12.01
C ALA A 57 7.16 -8.82 11.79
N ILE A 58 6.69 -9.52 10.75
CA ILE A 58 7.20 -10.85 10.39
C ILE A 58 8.67 -10.75 9.96
N GLY A 59 9.03 -9.80 9.10
CA GLY A 59 10.42 -9.60 8.64
C GLY A 59 11.39 -9.27 9.78
N LEU A 60 10.96 -8.48 10.77
CA LEU A 60 11.75 -8.15 11.96
C LEU A 60 11.94 -9.36 12.89
N ILE A 61 10.92 -10.20 13.05
CA ILE A 61 11.04 -11.47 13.80
C ILE A 61 12.07 -12.39 13.15
N PHE A 62 12.03 -12.55 11.82
CA PHE A 62 13.02 -13.37 11.11
C PHE A 62 14.43 -12.77 11.17
N THR A 63 14.55 -11.45 11.06
CA THR A 63 15.83 -10.73 11.20
C THR A 63 16.42 -10.94 12.60
N ALA A 64 15.60 -10.78 13.64
CA ALA A 64 16.00 -11.01 15.03
C ALA A 64 16.36 -12.48 15.28
N SER A 65 15.62 -13.42 14.70
CA SER A 65 15.89 -14.86 14.80
C SER A 65 17.26 -15.19 14.20
N PHE A 66 17.56 -14.72 12.99
CA PHE A 66 18.89 -14.89 12.40
C PHE A 66 19.99 -14.25 13.24
N PHE A 67 19.74 -13.07 13.81
CA PHE A 67 20.70 -12.39 14.68
C PHE A 67 20.98 -13.17 15.97
N ILE A 68 19.97 -13.78 16.58
CA ILE A 68 20.12 -14.62 17.77
C ILE A 68 20.84 -15.92 17.40
N TYR A 69 20.51 -16.55 16.27
CA TYR A 69 21.22 -17.74 15.82
C TYR A 69 22.70 -17.43 15.48
N GLU A 70 22.99 -16.28 14.86
CA GLU A 70 24.36 -15.81 14.58
C GLU A 70 25.15 -15.39 15.81
N ALA A 71 24.53 -14.60 16.68
CA ALA A 71 25.19 -13.99 17.82
C ALA A 71 25.37 -14.96 19.00
N THR A 72 24.58 -16.04 19.07
CA THR A 72 24.54 -16.92 20.26
C THR A 72 25.08 -18.33 20.01
N ILE A 73 25.07 -18.86 18.78
CA ILE A 73 25.53 -20.24 18.49
C ILE A 73 26.97 -20.27 17.95
N SER A 74 27.83 -21.00 18.67
CA SER A 74 29.25 -21.20 18.34
C SER A 74 29.47 -21.89 16.99
N ARG A 75 30.48 -21.43 16.24
CA ARG A 75 30.85 -21.73 14.83
C ARG A 75 30.98 -23.22 14.44
N LYS A 76 30.86 -24.17 15.37
CA LYS A 76 31.37 -25.53 15.22
C LYS A 76 30.42 -26.54 14.55
N SER A 77 29.15 -26.20 14.30
CA SER A 77 28.17 -27.09 13.66
C SER A 77 27.02 -26.35 12.96
N ARG A 78 27.33 -25.30 12.18
CA ARG A 78 26.29 -24.37 11.69
C ARG A 78 26.18 -24.35 10.17
N SER A 79 25.03 -24.75 9.66
CA SER A 79 24.74 -24.73 8.22
C SER A 79 24.31 -23.31 7.80
N LEU A 80 25.30 -22.48 7.46
CA LEU A 80 25.12 -21.12 6.95
C LEU A 80 24.12 -21.06 5.78
N ALA A 81 24.08 -22.11 4.95
CA ALA A 81 23.12 -22.21 3.85
C ALA A 81 21.65 -22.15 4.32
N LYS A 82 21.31 -22.87 5.40
CA LYS A 82 19.94 -22.89 5.94
C LYS A 82 19.56 -21.55 6.57
N GLU A 83 20.55 -20.81 7.02
CA GLU A 83 20.39 -19.53 7.71
C GLU A 83 20.33 -18.37 6.72
N LEU A 84 21.10 -18.46 5.64
CA LEU A 84 21.01 -17.55 4.51
C LEU A 84 19.64 -17.65 3.83
N ILE A 85 19.03 -18.84 3.81
CA ILE A 85 17.65 -19.02 3.35
C ILE A 85 16.66 -18.24 4.24
N THR A 86 16.80 -18.30 5.57
CA THR A 86 15.91 -17.49 6.43
C THR A 86 16.21 -15.99 6.34
N GLY A 87 17.46 -15.59 6.09
CA GLY A 87 17.85 -14.20 5.88
C GLY A 87 17.38 -13.62 4.54
N THR A 88 17.39 -14.43 3.47
CA THR A 88 16.83 -14.05 2.16
C THR A 88 15.32 -13.89 2.24
N VAL A 89 14.62 -14.81 2.91
CA VAL A 89 13.19 -14.65 3.21
C VAL A 89 12.97 -13.36 4.02
N ALA A 90 13.75 -13.11 5.08
CA ALA A 90 13.63 -11.87 5.86
C ALA A 90 13.78 -10.60 5.02
N SER A 91 14.78 -10.54 4.13
CA SER A 91 15.04 -9.37 3.28
C SER A 91 13.90 -9.11 2.28
N VAL A 92 13.29 -10.15 1.71
CA VAL A 92 12.12 -9.99 0.83
C VAL A 92 10.94 -9.37 1.59
N PHE A 93 10.65 -9.85 2.80
CA PHE A 93 9.59 -9.31 3.63
C PHE A 93 9.87 -7.86 4.10
N LEU A 94 11.11 -7.55 4.47
CA LEU A 94 11.51 -6.20 4.89
C LEU A 94 11.51 -5.21 3.71
N GLY A 95 11.91 -5.65 2.51
CA GLY A 95 11.87 -4.84 1.29
C GLY A 95 10.44 -4.54 0.86
N PHE A 96 9.57 -5.55 0.83
CA PHE A 96 8.16 -5.35 0.47
C PHE A 96 7.39 -4.59 1.55
N GLY A 97 7.70 -4.82 2.83
CA GLY A 97 7.12 -4.09 3.96
C GLY A 97 7.50 -2.61 3.94
N SER A 98 8.76 -2.27 3.62
CA SER A 98 9.17 -0.88 3.48
C SER A 98 8.53 -0.20 2.26
N LEU A 99 8.39 -0.89 1.12
CA LEU A 99 7.63 -0.38 -0.03
C LEU A 99 6.18 -0.03 0.34
N PHE A 100 5.49 -0.94 1.02
CA PHE A 100 4.12 -0.71 1.51
C PHE A 100 4.05 0.42 2.54
N LEU A 101 5.08 0.60 3.36
CA LEU A 101 5.17 1.69 4.32
C LEU A 101 5.32 3.05 3.62
N LEU A 102 6.10 3.13 2.54
CA LEU A 102 6.21 4.35 1.72
C LEU A 102 4.85 4.73 1.15
N LEU A 103 4.13 3.76 0.57
CA LEU A 103 2.78 3.98 0.05
C LEU A 103 1.80 4.43 1.16
N ALA A 104 1.88 3.83 2.35
CA ALA A 104 1.06 4.22 3.51
C ALA A 104 1.37 5.64 4.02
N SER A 105 2.62 6.10 3.88
CA SER A 105 3.04 7.45 4.25
C SER A 105 2.60 8.53 3.24
N GLY A 106 2.14 8.10 2.06
CA GLY A 106 1.76 8.96 0.94
C GLY A 106 2.94 9.32 0.03
N VAL A 107 4.06 8.59 0.14
CA VAL A 107 5.21 8.69 -0.76
C VAL A 107 5.08 7.58 -1.81
N TYR A 108 4.68 7.98 -3.01
CA TYR A 108 4.56 7.09 -4.16
C TYR A 108 5.85 7.17 -5.00
N VAL A 109 6.34 6.01 -5.44
CA VAL A 109 7.53 5.81 -6.29
C VAL A 109 7.08 5.34 -7.67
#